data_AF-A0A925XGE8-F1
#
_entry.id   AF-A0A925XGE8-F1
#
_cell.length_a   1.000
_cell.length_b   1.000
_cell.length_c   1.000
_cell.angle_alpha   90.00
_cell.angle_beta   90.00
_cell.angle_gamma   90.00
#
_symmetry.space_group_name_H-M   'P 1'
#
loop_
_entity.id
_entity.type
_entity.pdbx_description
1 polymer ?
#
loop_
_entity_poly.entity_id
_entity_poly.type
_entity_poly.pdbx_seq_one_letter_code
_entity_poly.pdbx_strand_id
1 'polypeptide(L)'
;KLAARDLVFADTQNVFDLALVSALIQHENLDDKAKWDMGSFAPHGAYTPARYAVPKEVDSVVNHRVYNGKDIVVQAAGGVKGDVMSIVKNKELNTESPRLGNVAQSAKASELPAGRWWWDAAR
;
A
#
# COMPACT_ATOMS: atom_id res chain seq x y z
N LYS A 1 -13.51 3.31 -8.20
CA LYS A 1 -14.79 2.60 -8.52
C LYS A 1 -14.68 1.07 -8.45
N LEU A 2 -13.49 0.45 -8.57
CA LEU A 2 -13.33 -1.02 -8.49
C LEU A 2 -13.21 -1.55 -7.06
N ALA A 3 -12.34 -0.96 -6.23
CA ALA A 3 -12.18 -1.34 -4.82
C ALA A 3 -13.48 -1.28 -3.99
N ALA A 4 -14.38 -0.35 -4.31
CA ALA A 4 -15.69 -0.25 -3.66
C ALA A 4 -16.69 -1.33 -4.10
N ARG A 5 -16.38 -2.09 -5.17
CA ARG A 5 -17.28 -3.10 -5.76
C ARG A 5 -16.78 -4.52 -5.55
N ASP A 6 -15.47 -4.72 -5.45
CA ASP A 6 -14.85 -6.03 -5.30
C ASP A 6 -13.65 -5.94 -4.36
N LEU A 7 -13.58 -6.88 -3.41
CA LEU A 7 -12.58 -6.95 -2.35
C LEU A 7 -11.17 -7.13 -2.89
N VAL A 8 -10.96 -7.90 -3.97
CA VAL A 8 -9.62 -8.05 -4.56
C VAL A 8 -9.07 -6.71 -5.07
N PHE A 9 -9.99 -5.88 -5.57
CA PHE A 9 -9.90 -4.44 -5.79
C PHE A 9 -9.27 -3.67 -4.62
N ALA A 10 -9.92 -3.81 -3.48
CA ALA A 10 -9.56 -3.11 -2.25
C ALA A 10 -8.21 -3.61 -1.70
N ASP A 11 -7.97 -4.92 -1.71
CA ASP A 11 -6.70 -5.50 -1.26
C ASP A 11 -5.53 -5.02 -2.12
N THR A 12 -5.71 -5.01 -3.44
CA THR A 12 -4.70 -4.48 -4.37
C THR A 12 -4.43 -3.00 -4.10
N GLN A 13 -5.48 -2.21 -3.89
CA GLN A 13 -5.33 -0.80 -3.53
C GLN A 13 -4.56 -0.63 -2.20
N ASN A 14 -4.91 -1.40 -1.17
CA ASN A 14 -4.24 -1.36 0.13
C ASN A 14 -2.73 -1.65 0.01
N VAL A 15 -2.33 -2.60 -0.84
CA VAL A 15 -0.92 -2.90 -1.11
C VAL A 15 -0.20 -1.70 -1.73
N PHE A 16 -0.81 -1.04 -2.73
CA PHE A 16 -0.23 0.15 -3.35
C PHE A 16 -0.16 1.34 -2.39
N ASP A 17 -1.21 1.55 -1.59
CA ASP A 17 -1.26 2.63 -0.59
C ASP A 17 -0.17 2.43 0.47
N LEU A 18 -0.01 1.21 0.99
CA LEU A 18 1.06 0.89 1.95
C LEU A 18 2.45 1.03 1.34
N ALA A 19 2.64 0.61 0.09
CA ALA A 19 3.91 0.79 -0.62
C ALA A 19 4.25 2.29 -0.81
N LEU A 20 3.26 3.13 -1.10
CA LEU A 20 3.42 4.58 -1.23
C LEU A 20 3.78 5.25 0.10
N VAL A 21 3.09 4.90 1.17
CA VAL A 21 3.42 5.41 2.52
C VAL A 21 4.82 4.97 2.92
N SER A 22 5.19 3.71 2.69
CA SER A 22 6.53 3.20 3.00
C SER A 22 7.62 3.93 2.20
N ALA A 23 7.38 4.15 0.91
CA ALA A 23 8.28 4.91 0.05
C ALA A 23 8.43 6.37 0.50
N LEU A 24 7.35 7.02 0.94
CA LEU A 24 7.39 8.38 1.50
C LEU A 24 8.19 8.44 2.80
N ILE A 25 7.97 7.50 3.73
CA ILE A 25 8.73 7.40 4.98
C ILE A 25 10.23 7.35 4.67
N GLN A 26 10.62 6.46 3.75
CA GLN A 26 12.02 6.22 3.41
C GLN A 26 12.65 7.36 2.59
N HIS A 27 11.90 7.98 1.67
CA HIS A 27 12.41 9.07 0.83
C HIS A 27 12.60 10.37 1.62
N GLU A 28 11.67 10.66 2.54
CA GLU A 28 11.65 11.91 3.30
C GLU A 28 12.30 11.78 4.68
N ASN A 29 12.87 10.62 5.02
CA ASN A 29 13.40 10.28 6.35
C ASN A 29 12.41 10.62 7.48
N LEU A 30 11.15 10.22 7.33
CA LEU A 30 10.09 10.57 8.29
C LEU A 30 10.25 9.82 9.61
N ASP A 31 10.76 8.60 9.56
CA ASP A 31 11.13 7.78 10.71
C ASP A 31 12.17 8.50 11.58
N ASP A 32 13.25 9.00 11.00
CA ASP A 32 14.27 9.78 11.72
C ASP A 32 13.71 11.08 12.29
N LYS A 33 12.93 11.82 11.49
CA LYS A 33 12.28 13.07 11.92
C LYS A 33 11.31 12.84 13.10
N ALA A 34 10.64 11.68 13.11
CA ALA A 34 9.74 11.27 14.19
C ALA A 34 10.46 10.56 15.35
N LYS A 35 11.76 10.26 15.23
CA LYS A 35 12.53 9.42 16.16
C LYS A 35 11.91 8.04 16.37
N TRP A 36 11.38 7.45 15.31
CA TRP A 36 10.79 6.12 15.33
C TRP A 36 11.81 5.08 14.86
N ASP A 37 12.12 4.11 15.71
CA ASP A 37 13.09 3.04 15.43
C ASP A 37 12.55 1.91 14.53
N MET A 38 11.29 2.00 14.10
CA MET A 38 10.54 1.04 13.29
C MET A 38 10.34 -0.36 13.91
N GLY A 39 11.22 -0.80 14.81
CA GLY A 39 11.11 -2.04 15.60
C GLY A 39 10.83 -3.28 14.74
N SER A 40 9.65 -3.88 14.92
CA SER A 40 9.23 -5.05 14.13
C SER A 40 8.95 -4.74 12.66
N PHE A 41 8.64 -3.48 12.32
CA PHE A 41 8.29 -3.05 10.97
C PHE A 41 9.50 -2.57 10.17
N ALA A 42 10.69 -2.51 10.78
CA ALA A 42 11.90 -2.10 10.10
C ALA A 42 12.30 -3.09 8.98
N PRO A 43 12.98 -2.63 7.92
CA PRO A 43 13.76 -3.52 7.07
C PRO A 43 14.75 -4.29 7.96
N HIS A 44 14.60 -5.62 8.05
CA HIS A 44 15.35 -6.48 8.98
C HIS A 44 15.02 -6.29 10.47
N GLY A 45 13.82 -5.82 10.78
CA GLY A 45 13.28 -5.76 12.13
C GLY A 45 12.99 -7.14 12.73
N ALA A 46 12.35 -7.13 13.91
CA ALA A 46 12.05 -8.36 14.64
C ALA A 46 11.09 -9.31 13.89
N TYR A 47 10.25 -8.78 12.98
CA TYR A 47 9.39 -9.61 12.14
C TYR A 47 10.06 -9.92 10.80
N THR A 48 10.21 -11.22 10.51
CA THR A 48 10.72 -11.69 9.22
C THR A 48 9.57 -12.33 8.43
N PRO A 49 9.06 -11.68 7.37
CA PRO A 49 8.00 -12.26 6.55
C PRO A 49 8.51 -13.48 5.78
N ALA A 50 7.59 -14.42 5.49
CA ALA A 50 7.88 -15.54 4.61
C ALA A 50 8.33 -15.04 3.23
N ARG A 51 9.39 -15.66 2.69
CA ARG A 51 9.92 -15.33 1.37
C ARG A 51 9.46 -16.35 0.36
N TYR A 52 9.00 -15.87 -0.78
CA TYR A 52 8.60 -16.69 -1.91
C TYR A 52 9.39 -16.26 -3.15
N ALA A 53 9.54 -17.16 -4.12
CA ALA A 53 10.09 -16.79 -5.42
C ALA A 53 9.16 -15.78 -6.09
N VAL A 54 9.72 -14.66 -6.56
CA VAL A 54 8.92 -13.65 -7.27
C VAL A 54 8.43 -14.26 -8.59
N PRO A 55 7.11 -14.37 -8.82
CA PRO A 55 6.59 -14.86 -10.08
C PRO A 55 6.94 -13.87 -11.19
N LYS A 56 7.61 -14.35 -12.24
CA LYS A 56 7.97 -13.55 -13.41
C LYS A 56 6.90 -13.59 -14.49
N GLU A 57 6.15 -14.68 -14.52
CA GLU A 57 5.10 -14.97 -15.48
C GLU A 57 3.94 -15.62 -14.73
N VAL A 58 2.72 -15.37 -15.18
CA VAL A 58 1.49 -16.00 -14.69
C VAL A 58 0.68 -16.47 -15.89
N ASP A 59 -0.03 -17.58 -15.75
CA ASP A 59 -0.90 -18.06 -16.81
C ASP A 59 -1.94 -16.97 -17.15
N SER A 60 -2.08 -16.70 -18.44
CA SER A 60 -3.07 -15.72 -18.90
C SER A 60 -4.47 -16.27 -18.67
N VAL A 61 -5.23 -15.60 -17.81
CA VAL A 61 -6.67 -15.88 -17.70
C VAL A 61 -7.36 -15.26 -18.91
N VAL A 62 -7.73 -16.10 -19.88
CA VAL A 62 -8.47 -15.66 -21.06
C VAL A 62 -9.95 -15.59 -20.70
N ASN A 63 -10.51 -14.38 -20.65
CA ASN A 63 -11.95 -14.22 -20.73
C ASN A 63 -12.36 -14.21 -22.20
N HIS A 64 -13.28 -15.10 -22.57
CA HIS A 64 -13.95 -15.08 -23.86
C HIS A 64 -15.44 -14.81 -23.63
N ARG A 65 -16.06 -14.12 -24.58
CA ARG A 65 -17.49 -13.82 -24.56
C ARG A 65 -18.06 -14.07 -25.95
N VAL A 66 -19.11 -14.87 -26.05
CA VAL A 66 -19.79 -15.12 -27.32
C VAL A 66 -20.70 -13.93 -27.64
N TYR A 67 -20.58 -13.36 -28.84
CA TYR A 67 -21.49 -12.33 -29.37
C TYR A 67 -21.94 -12.73 -30.78
N ASN A 68 -23.26 -12.79 -31.02
CA ASN A 68 -23.85 -13.22 -32.29
C ASN A 68 -23.29 -14.55 -32.85
N GLY A 69 -23.09 -15.55 -31.98
CA GLY A 69 -22.59 -16.87 -32.38
C GLY A 69 -21.11 -16.89 -32.78
N LYS A 70 -20.36 -15.81 -32.54
CA LYS A 70 -18.90 -15.77 -32.68
C LYS A 70 -18.25 -15.57 -31.32
N ASP A 71 -17.21 -16.35 -31.05
CA ASP A 71 -16.36 -16.14 -29.88
C ASP A 71 -15.57 -14.84 -30.03
N ILE A 72 -15.83 -13.89 -29.15
CA ILE A 72 -14.99 -12.69 -29.01
C ILE A 72 -14.12 -12.89 -27.78
N VAL A 73 -12.81 -12.99 -27.98
CA VAL A 73 -11.84 -13.01 -26.88
C VAL A 73 -11.73 -11.60 -26.32
N VAL A 74 -12.08 -11.41 -25.05
CA VAL A 74 -12.03 -10.11 -24.37
C VAL A 74 -11.08 -10.20 -23.18
N GLN A 75 -9.89 -9.65 -23.43
CA GLN A 75 -8.83 -9.32 -22.46
C GLN A 75 -8.13 -10.51 -21.78
N ALA A 76 -6.81 -10.57 -22.00
CA ALA A 76 -5.89 -11.21 -21.06
C ALA A 76 -5.67 -10.26 -19.89
N ALA A 77 -6.09 -10.65 -18.69
CA ALA A 77 -5.74 -9.93 -17.47
C ALA A 77 -4.38 -10.46 -16.98
N GLY A 78 -3.32 -9.64 -17.14
CA GLY A 78 -2.00 -9.92 -16.61
C GLY A 78 -1.75 -9.24 -15.26
N GLY A 79 -0.54 -9.39 -14.72
CA GLY A 79 -0.11 -8.68 -13.52
C GLY A 79 0.08 -7.18 -13.75
N VAL A 80 0.02 -6.41 -12.66
CA VAL A 80 0.33 -4.97 -12.66
C VAL A 80 1.68 -4.73 -11.98
N LYS A 81 2.48 -3.81 -12.53
CA LYS A 81 3.73 -3.32 -11.94
C LYS A 81 3.60 -1.83 -11.66
N GLY A 82 3.83 -1.41 -10.41
CA GLY A 82 3.90 -0.01 -10.04
C GLY A 82 5.32 0.40 -9.63
N ASP A 83 5.80 1.53 -10.14
CA ASP A 83 7.03 2.17 -9.68
C ASP A 83 6.66 3.32 -8.74
N VAL A 84 6.52 2.98 -7.46
CA VAL A 84 6.07 3.93 -6.43
C VAL A 84 7.12 5.00 -6.13
N MET A 85 8.41 4.64 -6.22
CA MET A 85 9.51 5.59 -5.99
C MET A 85 9.56 6.69 -7.05
N SER A 86 9.20 6.37 -8.31
CA SER A 86 9.11 7.38 -9.37
C SER A 86 8.06 8.46 -9.05
N ILE A 87 6.97 8.09 -8.39
CA ILE A 87 5.88 8.99 -7.99
C ILE A 87 6.34 9.89 -6.85
N VAL A 88 6.94 9.31 -5.80
CA VAL A 88 7.43 10.07 -4.63
C VAL A 88 8.52 11.08 -5.01
N LYS A 89 9.40 10.72 -5.94
CA LYS A 89 10.46 11.61 -6.45
C LYS A 89 9.95 12.73 -7.36
N ASN A 90 8.71 12.63 -7.85
CA ASN A 90 8.15 13.65 -8.73
C ASN A 90 7.70 14.86 -7.91
N LYS A 91 8.46 15.96 -8.00
CA LYS A 91 8.19 17.22 -7.28
C LYS A 91 6.86 17.88 -7.65
N GLU A 92 6.32 17.63 -8.84
CA GLU A 92 5.02 18.17 -9.26
C GLU A 92 3.86 17.46 -8.55
N LEU A 93 4.06 16.19 -8.18
CA LEU A 93 3.08 15.39 -7.46
C LEU A 93 3.26 15.48 -5.94
N ASN A 94 4.51 15.63 -5.49
CA ASN A 94 4.87 15.70 -4.08
C ASN A 94 4.61 17.10 -3.51
N THR A 95 3.33 17.37 -3.24
CA THR A 95 2.86 18.62 -2.63
C THR A 95 2.46 18.38 -1.18
N GLU A 96 2.98 19.21 -0.27
CA GLU A 96 2.66 19.13 1.14
C GLU A 96 1.43 20.00 1.46
N SER A 97 0.48 19.45 2.21
CA SER A 97 -0.65 20.24 2.69
C SER A 97 -0.26 21.06 3.91
N PRO A 98 -0.55 22.38 3.96
CA PRO A 98 -0.25 23.24 5.11
C PRO A 98 -0.83 22.73 6.44
N ARG A 99 -1.89 21.91 6.39
CA ARG A 99 -2.51 21.29 7.57
C ARG A 99 -1.54 20.37 8.34
N LEU A 100 -0.53 19.81 7.67
CA LEU A 100 0.36 18.79 8.24
C LEU A 100 1.29 19.34 9.33
N GLY A 101 1.62 20.63 9.29
CA GLY A 101 2.53 21.27 10.26
C GLY A 101 2.08 21.15 11.73
N ASN A 102 0.77 20.98 11.97
CA ASN A 102 0.21 20.85 13.32
C ASN A 102 -0.24 19.42 13.67
N VAL A 103 -0.22 18.48 12.71
CA VAL A 103 -0.72 17.11 12.94
C VAL A 103 0.12 16.38 13.99
N ALA A 104 1.44 16.60 14.01
CA ALA A 104 2.31 15.98 15.01
C ALA A 104 1.95 16.41 16.45
N GLN A 105 1.45 17.64 16.64
CA GLN A 105 1.07 18.15 17.97
C GLN A 105 -0.23 17.51 18.49
N SER A 106 -1.13 17.11 17.59
CA SER A 106 -2.38 16.43 17.94
C SER A 106 -2.28 14.90 17.92
N ALA A 107 -1.23 14.34 17.33
CA ALA A 107 -0.98 12.90 17.21
C ALA A 107 -0.41 12.28 18.51
N LYS A 108 -1.02 12.57 19.66
CA LYS A 108 -0.63 11.94 20.94
C LYS A 108 -1.10 10.48 20.94
N ALA A 109 -0.17 9.55 21.17
CA ALA A 109 -0.51 8.15 21.39
C ALA A 109 -1.49 8.04 22.57
N SER A 110 -2.56 7.28 22.41
CA SER A 110 -3.50 7.00 23.50
C SER A 110 -2.80 6.17 24.57
N GLU A 111 -3.06 6.49 25.84
CA GLU A 111 -2.64 5.64 26.95
C GLU A 111 -3.49 4.37 26.94
N LEU A 112 -2.96 3.33 26.31
CA LEU A 112 -3.64 2.05 26.17
C LEU A 112 -3.10 1.05 27.20
N PRO A 113 -3.98 0.23 27.80
CA PRO A 113 -3.53 -0.91 28.61
C PRO A 113 -2.59 -1.82 27.83
N ALA A 114 -1.65 -2.46 28.53
CA ALA A 114 -0.77 -3.45 27.93
C ALA A 114 -1.57 -4.54 27.19
N GLY A 115 -1.17 -4.85 25.96
CA GLY A 115 -1.84 -5.83 25.10
C GLY A 115 -3.04 -5.29 24.30
N ARG A 116 -3.37 -4.00 24.39
CA ARG A 116 -4.40 -3.36 23.55
C ARG A 116 -3.76 -2.53 22.45
N TRP A 117 -4.17 -2.75 21.20
CA TRP A 117 -3.71 -1.93 20.08
C TRP A 117 -4.57 -0.68 19.93
N TRP A 118 -4.00 0.38 19.35
CA TRP A 118 -4.70 1.66 19.19
C TRP A 118 -5.91 1.57 18.26
N TRP A 119 -5.92 0.62 17.33
CA TRP A 119 -7.09 0.33 16.50
C TRP A 119 -8.17 -0.50 17.21
N ASP A 120 -7.85 -1.15 18.33
CA ASP A 120 -8.85 -1.87 19.15
C ASP A 120 -9.71 -0.91 19.97
N ALA A 121 -9.27 0.34 20.16
CA ALA A 121 -9.98 1.35 20.94
C ALA A 121 -11.17 1.98 20.21
N ALA A 122 -11.36 1.69 18.92
CA ALA A 122 -12.37 2.30 18.07
C ALA A 122 -13.74 1.56 18.06
N ARG A 123 -14.07 0.83 19.13
CA ARG A 123 -15.39 0.21 19.34
C ARG A 123 -16.00 0.56 20.68
#